data_AF-A0A925QFP0-F1
#
_entry.id   AF-A0A925QFP0-F1
#
_cell.length_a   1.000
_cell.length_b   1.000
_cell.length_c   1.000
_cell.angle_alpha   90.00
_cell.angle_beta   90.00
_cell.angle_gamma   90.00
#
_symmetry.space_group_name_H-M   'P 1'
#
loop_
_entity.id
_entity.type
_entity.pdbx_description
1 polymer ?
#
loop_
_entity_poly.entity_id
_entity_poly.type
_entity_poly.pdbx_seq_one_letter_code
_entity_poly.pdbx_strand_id
1 'polypeptide(L)'
;MKSKQLIVASTILVMKITALQVLFLAVSAFSLSAKDSLAQNILEKRITLNVKNESVQQVITLIKQQTNVDFHFSASSIKAQRKMTCNVTNKTLLDFFNEELSIINIGYRIVNDQVVLFHNNKENEFDPNNSKIVKELGVTVADIEISGYVYDEKGVPLQGVTIREKGAQSATSTNEKGFFRLKVKSANAILSISSVGYTPQEVVASSEKALIIALAATPNSLQDVIVVGYGTQKKINNTGAISTITTKELVQSPVANISNSLVGRLPGLFATQGGGEPGNDASRIRIRGAGTFSGNTDPLVLVD
;
A
#
# COMPACT_ATOMS: atom_id res chain seq x y z
N MET A 1 -32.19 -4.44 -77.96
CA MET A 1 -32.79 -3.70 -76.82
C MET A 1 -32.78 -4.47 -75.50
N LYS A 2 -33.12 -5.78 -75.47
CA LYS A 2 -33.16 -6.58 -74.22
C LYS A 2 -31.83 -6.66 -73.44
N SER A 3 -30.68 -6.77 -74.11
CA SER A 3 -29.36 -6.85 -73.45
C SER A 3 -28.98 -5.56 -72.70
N LYS A 4 -29.26 -4.39 -73.29
CA LYS A 4 -29.03 -3.09 -72.65
C LYS A 4 -29.92 -2.89 -71.42
N GLN A 5 -31.18 -3.34 -71.47
CA GLN A 5 -32.08 -3.29 -70.32
C GLN A 5 -31.64 -4.21 -69.18
N LEU A 6 -31.07 -5.39 -69.49
CA LEU A 6 -30.56 -6.33 -68.50
C LEU A 6 -29.30 -5.78 -67.80
N ILE A 7 -28.41 -5.13 -68.54
CA ILE A 7 -27.21 -4.47 -68.00
C ILE A 7 -27.61 -3.29 -67.10
N VAL A 8 -28.60 -2.50 -67.51
CA VAL A 8 -29.10 -1.38 -66.67
C VAL A 8 -29.79 -1.90 -65.40
N ALA A 9 -30.53 -3.01 -65.48
CA ALA A 9 -31.15 -3.62 -64.31
C ALA A 9 -30.10 -4.20 -63.33
N SER A 10 -29.04 -4.82 -63.83
CA SER A 10 -27.98 -5.37 -62.99
C SER A 10 -27.13 -4.27 -62.35
N THR A 11 -26.84 -3.17 -63.05
CA THR A 11 -26.12 -2.03 -62.45
C THR A 11 -26.95 -1.32 -61.38
N ILE A 12 -28.27 -1.19 -61.57
CA ILE A 12 -29.18 -0.65 -60.54
C ILE A 12 -29.22 -1.56 -59.31
N LEU A 13 -29.23 -2.89 -59.50
CA LEU A 13 -29.23 -3.85 -58.40
C LEU A 13 -27.92 -3.80 -57.61
N VAL A 14 -26.77 -3.72 -58.28
CA VAL A 14 -25.46 -3.56 -57.64
C VAL A 14 -25.40 -2.23 -56.87
N MET A 15 -25.90 -1.13 -57.44
CA MET A 15 -25.93 0.18 -56.78
C MET A 15 -26.77 0.18 -55.49
N LYS A 16 -27.87 -0.58 -55.46
CA LYS A 16 -28.71 -0.72 -54.25
C LYS A 16 -28.00 -1.52 -53.15
N ILE A 17 -27.28 -2.58 -53.50
CA ILE A 17 -26.55 -3.42 -52.55
C ILE A 17 -25.36 -2.64 -51.96
N THR A 18 -24.60 -1.92 -52.79
CA THR A 18 -23.47 -1.10 -52.29
C THR A 18 -23.96 0.05 -51.42
N ALA A 19 -25.08 0.70 -51.77
CA ALA A 19 -25.69 1.72 -50.92
C ALA A 19 -26.13 1.16 -49.55
N LEU A 20 -26.68 -0.06 -49.52
CA LEU A 20 -27.07 -0.71 -48.26
C LEU A 20 -25.86 -1.08 -47.39
N GLN A 21 -24.76 -1.54 -48.00
CA GLN A 21 -23.52 -1.84 -47.29
C GLN A 21 -22.88 -0.57 -46.70
N VAL A 22 -22.87 0.54 -47.46
CA VAL A 22 -22.40 1.84 -46.98
C VAL A 22 -23.27 2.37 -45.83
N LEU A 23 -24.60 2.17 -45.93
CA LEU A 23 -25.53 2.53 -44.85
C LEU A 23 -25.26 1.70 -43.58
N PHE A 24 -25.01 0.40 -43.73
CA PHE A 24 -24.71 -0.48 -42.59
C PHE A 24 -23.37 -0.11 -41.91
N LEU A 25 -22.35 0.21 -42.71
CA LEU A 25 -21.08 0.74 -42.21
C LEU A 25 -21.26 2.08 -41.48
N ALA A 26 -22.08 3.00 -41.99
CA ALA A 26 -22.35 4.28 -41.35
C ALA A 26 -23.08 4.11 -39.99
N VAL A 27 -24.03 3.17 -39.89
CA VAL A 27 -24.73 2.86 -38.64
C VAL A 27 -23.79 2.21 -37.62
N SER A 28 -22.89 1.33 -38.06
CA SER A 28 -21.88 0.73 -37.19
C SER A 28 -20.86 1.75 -36.68
N ALA A 29 -20.46 2.72 -37.51
CA ALA A 29 -19.59 3.83 -37.11
C ALA A 29 -20.27 4.76 -36.09
N PHE A 30 -21.59 4.94 -36.17
CA PHE A 30 -22.37 5.70 -35.18
C PHE A 30 -22.49 4.99 -33.82
N SER A 31 -22.37 3.65 -33.80
CA SER A 31 -22.34 2.86 -32.56
C SER A 31 -20.98 2.94 -31.85
N LEU A 32 -19.94 3.43 -32.53
CA LEU A 32 -18.60 3.65 -31.97
C LEU A 32 -18.42 5.06 -31.36
N SER A 33 -19.42 5.93 -31.44
CA SER A 33 -19.49 7.09 -30.55
C SER A 33 -19.95 6.62 -29.17
N ALA A 34 -18.97 6.12 -28.40
CA ALA A 34 -19.11 6.00 -26.96
C ALA A 34 -19.51 7.38 -26.43
N LYS A 35 -20.76 7.52 -25.99
CA LYS A 35 -21.14 8.63 -25.13
C LYS A 35 -20.21 8.54 -23.93
N ASP A 36 -19.47 9.62 -23.68
CA ASP A 36 -18.54 9.76 -22.56
C ASP A 36 -19.11 9.02 -21.35
N SER A 37 -18.37 8.02 -20.87
CA SER A 37 -18.71 7.35 -19.63
C SER A 37 -18.95 8.42 -18.58
N LEU A 38 -20.18 8.56 -18.09
CA LEU A 38 -20.58 9.57 -17.11
C LEU A 38 -19.76 9.51 -15.79
N ALA A 39 -18.89 8.51 -15.64
CA ALA A 39 -17.73 8.55 -14.77
C ALA A 39 -16.62 9.48 -15.31
N GLN A 40 -16.93 10.75 -15.58
CA GLN A 40 -15.90 11.77 -15.46
C GLN A 40 -15.40 11.68 -14.03
N ASN A 41 -14.09 11.44 -13.87
CA ASN A 41 -13.43 11.27 -12.59
C ASN A 41 -13.98 12.31 -11.59
N ILE A 42 -14.77 11.87 -10.60
CA ILE A 42 -15.54 12.76 -9.70
C ILE A 42 -14.61 13.79 -9.06
N LEU A 43 -13.34 13.41 -8.83
CA LEU A 43 -12.32 14.24 -8.23
C LEU A 43 -11.79 15.36 -9.14
N GLU A 44 -11.95 15.24 -10.46
CA GLU A 44 -11.49 16.25 -11.44
C GLU A 44 -12.52 17.37 -11.67
N LYS A 45 -13.76 17.20 -11.18
CA LYS A 45 -14.79 18.24 -11.25
C LYS A 45 -14.29 19.52 -10.57
N ARG A 46 -14.51 20.65 -11.24
CA ARG A 46 -14.00 21.95 -10.79
C ARG A 46 -15.06 22.72 -10.01
N ILE A 47 -14.64 23.39 -8.95
CA ILE A 47 -15.48 24.20 -8.08
C ILE A 47 -14.93 25.61 -7.93
N THR A 48 -15.85 26.54 -7.69
CA THR A 48 -15.54 27.92 -7.30
C THR A 48 -16.40 28.27 -6.10
N LEU A 49 -15.76 28.54 -4.97
CA LEU A 49 -16.41 28.82 -3.69
C LEU A 49 -15.80 30.07 -3.07
N ASN A 50 -16.65 30.97 -2.61
CA ASN A 50 -16.24 32.10 -1.78
C ASN A 50 -17.18 32.14 -0.58
N VAL A 51 -16.72 31.54 0.52
CA VAL A 51 -17.52 31.38 1.74
C VAL A 51 -16.75 31.92 2.93
N LYS A 52 -17.44 32.65 3.79
CA LYS A 52 -16.88 33.23 5.02
C LYS A 52 -17.74 32.78 6.19
N ASN A 53 -17.12 32.11 7.16
CA ASN A 53 -17.77 31.67 8.40
C ASN A 53 -19.05 30.82 8.16
N GLU A 54 -19.00 29.97 7.12
CA GLU A 54 -20.10 29.07 6.75
C GLU A 54 -19.92 27.69 7.38
N SER A 55 -21.03 26.96 7.60
CA SER A 55 -20.91 25.60 8.14
C SER A 55 -20.35 24.65 7.07
N VAL A 56 -19.52 23.69 7.49
CA VAL A 56 -18.99 22.64 6.59
C VAL A 56 -20.13 21.95 5.82
N GLN A 57 -21.26 21.69 6.48
CA GLN A 57 -22.47 21.15 5.84
C GLN A 57 -22.96 22.01 4.66
N GLN A 58 -22.99 23.32 4.85
CA GLN A 58 -23.47 24.24 3.82
C GLN A 58 -22.48 24.34 2.66
N VAL A 59 -21.18 24.32 2.96
CA VAL A 59 -20.13 24.27 1.94
C VAL A 59 -20.25 23.00 1.09
N ILE A 60 -20.45 21.83 1.71
CA ILE A 60 -20.68 20.57 0.97
C ILE A 60 -21.96 20.64 0.12
N THR A 61 -23.02 21.28 0.64
CA THR A 61 -24.28 21.46 -0.10
C THR A 61 -24.09 22.34 -1.34
N LEU A 62 -23.32 23.43 -1.22
CA LEU A 62 -22.97 24.29 -2.36
C LEU A 62 -22.14 23.52 -3.41
N ILE A 63 -21.18 22.71 -2.97
CA ILE A 63 -20.39 21.85 -3.86
C ILE A 63 -21.29 20.85 -4.58
N LYS A 64 -22.21 20.19 -3.87
CA LYS A 64 -23.19 19.28 -4.46
C LYS A 64 -24.02 19.98 -5.55
N GLN A 65 -24.49 21.19 -5.29
CA GLN A 65 -25.27 21.96 -6.28
C GLN A 65 -24.46 22.33 -7.53
N GLN A 66 -23.17 22.67 -7.38
CA GLN A 66 -22.30 23.02 -8.51
C GLN A 66 -21.87 21.79 -9.34
N THR A 67 -21.59 20.66 -8.67
CA THR A 67 -20.92 19.51 -9.29
C THR A 67 -21.83 18.32 -9.58
N ASN A 68 -23.07 18.35 -9.06
CA ASN A 68 -23.99 17.22 -9.07
C ASN A 68 -23.37 15.92 -8.52
N VAL A 69 -22.53 16.05 -7.50
CA VAL A 69 -21.90 14.93 -6.78
C VAL A 69 -22.67 14.66 -5.50
N ASP A 70 -22.97 13.40 -5.23
CA ASP A 70 -23.59 13.00 -3.98
C ASP A 70 -22.57 12.83 -2.87
N PHE A 71 -22.81 13.53 -1.77
CA PHE A 71 -21.99 13.48 -0.57
C PHE A 71 -22.74 12.79 0.56
N HIS A 72 -22.09 11.83 1.19
CA HIS A 72 -22.59 11.12 2.36
C HIS A 72 -21.65 11.32 3.54
N PHE A 73 -22.21 11.67 4.70
CA PHE A 73 -21.43 11.87 5.92
C PHE A 73 -22.31 11.83 7.15
N SER A 74 -21.70 11.50 8.28
CA SER A 74 -22.31 11.72 9.58
C SER A 74 -21.99 13.13 10.07
N ALA A 75 -23.02 13.93 10.35
CA ALA A 75 -22.88 15.32 10.77
C ALA A 75 -22.05 15.48 12.05
N SER A 76 -22.19 14.55 13.00
CA SER A 76 -21.41 14.55 14.23
C SER A 76 -19.95 14.14 13.98
N SER A 77 -19.71 13.18 13.10
CA SER A 77 -18.36 12.67 12.81
C SER A 77 -17.49 13.72 12.15
N ILE A 78 -17.97 14.39 11.11
CA ILE A 78 -17.19 15.44 10.45
C ILE A 78 -17.31 16.82 11.12
N LYS A 79 -18.03 16.91 12.25
CA LYS A 79 -18.40 18.17 12.92
C LYS A 79 -19.00 19.17 11.91
N ALA A 80 -20.07 18.78 11.23
CA ALA A 80 -20.61 19.49 10.07
C ALA A 80 -21.09 20.93 10.36
N GLN A 81 -21.40 21.24 11.63
CA GLN A 81 -21.74 22.58 12.10
C GLN A 81 -20.52 23.49 12.30
N ARG A 82 -19.30 22.93 12.30
CA ARG A 82 -18.06 23.70 12.39
C ARG A 82 -18.04 24.74 11.28
N LYS A 83 -17.64 25.96 11.64
CA LYS A 83 -17.50 27.04 10.69
C LYS A 83 -16.17 26.97 9.94
N MET A 84 -16.21 27.21 8.64
CA MET A 84 -15.04 27.31 7.77
C MET A 84 -15.15 28.54 6.87
N THR A 85 -13.98 29.05 6.50
CA THR A 85 -13.81 30.13 5.54
C THR A 85 -12.87 29.61 4.47
N CYS A 86 -13.30 29.60 3.22
CA CYS A 86 -12.44 29.23 2.10
C CYS A 86 -12.77 30.09 0.88
N ASN A 87 -11.73 30.39 0.11
CA ASN A 87 -11.85 31.11 -1.14
C ASN A 87 -11.07 30.33 -2.20
N VAL A 88 -11.82 29.72 -3.10
CA VAL A 88 -11.32 28.74 -4.06
C VAL A 88 -11.89 29.10 -5.41
N THR A 89 -11.04 29.24 -6.43
CA THR A 89 -11.46 29.60 -7.79
C THR A 89 -11.00 28.52 -8.76
N ASN A 90 -11.95 27.93 -9.49
CA ASN A 90 -11.70 26.95 -10.55
C ASN A 90 -10.74 25.82 -10.12
N LYS A 91 -10.96 25.22 -8.96
CA LYS A 91 -10.10 24.17 -8.38
C LYS A 91 -10.77 22.81 -8.45
N THR A 92 -9.99 21.72 -8.57
CA THR A 92 -10.57 20.37 -8.60
C THR A 92 -11.08 19.95 -7.21
N LEU A 93 -12.03 19.01 -7.17
CA LEU A 93 -12.48 18.42 -5.91
C LEU A 93 -11.35 17.70 -5.18
N LEU A 94 -10.42 17.06 -5.89
CA LEU A 94 -9.22 16.45 -5.31
C LEU A 94 -8.40 17.47 -4.51
N ASP A 95 -8.06 18.59 -5.15
CA ASP A 95 -7.22 19.61 -4.55
C ASP A 95 -7.96 20.29 -3.39
N PHE A 96 -9.28 20.51 -3.54
CA PHE A 96 -10.10 21.03 -2.46
C PHE A 96 -10.12 20.09 -1.24
N PHE A 97 -10.27 18.78 -1.43
CA PHE A 97 -10.26 17.85 -0.30
C PHE A 97 -8.88 17.77 0.38
N ASN A 98 -7.81 17.76 -0.41
CA ASN A 98 -6.45 17.65 0.13
C ASN A 98 -5.98 18.92 0.83
N GLU A 99 -6.44 20.10 0.40
CA GLU A 99 -6.00 21.37 0.96
C GLU A 99 -6.98 21.94 1.99
N GLU A 100 -8.29 21.95 1.72
CA GLU A 100 -9.27 22.59 2.62
C GLU A 100 -9.80 21.59 3.66
N LEU A 101 -10.22 20.39 3.24
CA LEU A 101 -10.83 19.40 4.16
C LEU A 101 -9.79 18.71 5.04
N SER A 102 -8.58 18.45 4.52
CA SER A 102 -7.47 17.86 5.29
C SER A 102 -7.07 18.73 6.48
N ILE A 103 -7.05 20.08 6.33
CA ILE A 103 -6.73 21.03 7.42
C ILE A 103 -7.73 20.92 8.57
N ILE A 104 -9.01 20.65 8.27
CA ILE A 104 -10.06 20.48 9.28
C ILE A 104 -10.25 19.02 9.71
N ASN A 105 -9.29 18.15 9.39
CA ASN A 105 -9.28 16.71 9.71
C ASN A 105 -10.51 16.00 9.13
N ILE A 106 -10.86 16.26 7.88
CA ILE A 106 -11.89 15.53 7.14
C ILE A 106 -11.22 14.82 5.96
N GLY A 107 -11.34 13.50 5.95
CA GLY A 107 -10.96 12.63 4.84
C GLY A 107 -12.15 12.29 3.96
N TYR A 108 -11.88 11.75 2.79
CA TYR A 108 -12.90 11.34 1.83
C TYR A 108 -12.60 9.95 1.24
N ARG A 109 -13.65 9.27 0.78
CA ARG A 109 -13.58 8.02 0.01
C ARG A 109 -14.65 8.04 -1.07
N ILE A 110 -14.36 7.49 -2.23
CA ILE A 110 -15.37 7.26 -3.27
C ILE A 110 -15.90 5.83 -3.13
N VAL A 111 -17.21 5.69 -3.02
CA VAL A 111 -17.92 4.40 -2.99
C VAL A 111 -19.14 4.54 -3.89
N ASN A 112 -19.27 3.67 -4.90
CA ASN A 112 -20.40 3.66 -5.83
C ASN A 112 -20.72 5.04 -6.43
N ASP A 113 -19.71 5.73 -6.98
CA ASP A 113 -19.83 7.09 -7.52
C ASP A 113 -20.32 8.17 -6.54
N GLN A 114 -20.24 7.90 -5.23
CA GLN A 114 -20.57 8.85 -4.18
C GLN A 114 -19.36 9.18 -3.33
N VAL A 115 -19.29 10.41 -2.83
CA VAL A 115 -18.21 10.87 -1.94
C VAL A 115 -18.64 10.71 -0.49
N VAL A 116 -17.98 9.81 0.23
CA VAL A 116 -18.17 9.59 1.66
C VAL A 116 -17.12 10.40 2.43
N LEU A 117 -17.55 11.29 3.32
CA LEU A 117 -16.66 12.10 4.16
C LEU A 117 -16.59 11.54 5.59
N PHE A 118 -15.38 11.51 6.16
CA PHE A 118 -15.12 10.98 7.49
C PHE A 118 -14.11 11.82 8.25
N HIS A 119 -14.08 11.72 9.58
CA HIS A 119 -13.08 12.42 10.38
C HIS A 119 -11.72 11.73 10.26
N ASN A 120 -10.71 12.47 9.86
CA ASN A 120 -9.33 12.00 9.71
C ASN A 120 -8.54 12.32 10.99
N ASN A 121 -8.69 11.49 12.03
CA ASN A 121 -7.87 11.60 13.24
C ASN A 121 -6.53 10.88 13.01
N LYS A 122 -5.41 11.61 13.13
CA LYS A 122 -4.07 11.03 13.10
C LYS A 122 -3.76 10.10 14.30
N GLU A 123 -4.62 10.07 15.31
CA GLU A 123 -4.61 9.08 16.42
C GLU A 123 -5.51 7.86 16.16
N ASN A 124 -6.26 7.84 15.05
CA ASN A 124 -6.95 6.65 14.57
C ASN A 124 -6.11 6.01 13.46
N GLU A 125 -4.96 5.45 13.83
CA GLU A 125 -4.58 4.17 13.23
C GLU A 125 -5.78 3.24 13.47
N PHE A 126 -6.41 2.81 12.39
CA PHE A 126 -7.66 2.08 12.42
C PHE A 126 -7.44 0.70 13.10
N ASP A 127 -7.72 0.63 14.41
CA ASP A 127 -7.93 -0.63 15.13
C ASP A 127 -9.45 -0.92 15.18
N PRO A 128 -9.96 -1.82 14.33
CA PRO A 128 -11.38 -2.18 14.31
C PRO A 128 -11.86 -2.91 15.57
N ASN A 129 -10.99 -3.30 16.50
CA ASN A 129 -11.38 -4.00 17.73
C ASN A 129 -11.60 -3.07 18.94
N ASN A 130 -11.22 -1.80 18.85
CA ASN A 130 -11.35 -0.86 19.99
C ASN A 130 -12.15 0.41 19.68
N SER A 131 -12.76 0.52 18.50
CA SER A 131 -13.67 1.62 18.20
C SER A 131 -15.03 1.38 18.88
N LYS A 132 -15.31 2.12 19.96
CA LYS A 132 -16.62 2.12 20.65
C LYS A 132 -17.80 2.41 19.71
N ILE A 133 -17.53 3.04 18.56
CA ILE A 133 -18.50 3.42 17.53
C ILE A 133 -19.12 2.19 16.83
N VAL A 134 -18.37 1.08 16.66
CA VAL A 134 -18.90 -0.11 15.96
C VAL A 134 -19.85 -0.94 16.84
N LYS A 135 -19.71 -0.83 18.16
CA LYS A 135 -20.56 -1.57 19.13
C LYS A 135 -21.93 -0.90 19.34
N GLU A 136 -22.03 0.41 19.24
CA GLU A 136 -23.29 1.15 19.48
C GLU A 136 -24.18 1.29 18.25
N LEU A 137 -23.63 1.21 17.03
CA LEU A 137 -24.38 1.46 15.80
C LEU A 137 -25.02 0.22 15.15
N GLY A 138 -24.71 -0.99 15.62
CA GLY A 138 -25.27 -2.23 15.04
C GLY A 138 -25.02 -2.41 13.53
N VAL A 139 -24.09 -1.63 12.94
CA VAL A 139 -23.74 -1.73 11.52
C VAL A 139 -22.78 -2.89 11.37
N THR A 140 -23.32 -4.06 11.08
CA THR A 140 -22.55 -5.13 10.46
C THR A 140 -22.21 -4.68 9.05
N VAL A 141 -21.00 -4.13 8.86
CA VAL A 141 -20.43 -4.02 7.51
C VAL A 141 -20.31 -5.47 7.03
N ALA A 142 -21.18 -5.90 6.11
CA ALA A 142 -21.13 -7.26 5.60
C ALA A 142 -19.78 -7.46 4.93
N ASP A 143 -18.99 -8.38 5.47
CA ASP A 143 -17.70 -8.74 4.90
C ASP A 143 -17.89 -9.22 3.45
N ILE A 144 -17.20 -8.60 2.51
CA ILE A 144 -17.20 -9.03 1.11
C ILE A 144 -16.13 -10.11 0.97
N GLU A 145 -16.53 -11.30 0.53
CA GLU A 145 -15.60 -12.40 0.32
C GLU A 145 -14.91 -12.24 -1.04
N ILE A 146 -13.59 -12.08 -1.03
CA ILE A 146 -12.73 -12.07 -2.21
C ILE A 146 -12.03 -13.42 -2.30
N SER A 147 -11.97 -13.98 -3.49
CA SER A 147 -11.27 -15.23 -3.75
C SER A 147 -10.41 -15.12 -5.00
N GLY A 148 -9.38 -15.97 -5.08
CA GLY A 148 -8.48 -15.96 -6.22
C GLY A 148 -7.41 -17.04 -6.14
N TYR A 149 -6.54 -17.03 -7.15
CA TYR A 149 -5.42 -17.93 -7.30
C TYR A 149 -4.13 -17.14 -7.52
N VAL A 150 -3.04 -17.60 -6.90
CA VAL A 150 -1.71 -17.03 -7.06
C VAL A 150 -0.78 -18.04 -7.73
N TYR A 151 -0.07 -17.61 -8.77
CA TYR A 151 0.88 -18.40 -9.55
C TYR A 151 2.23 -17.68 -9.66
N ASP A 152 3.28 -18.41 -10.03
CA ASP A 152 4.53 -17.83 -10.50
C ASP A 152 4.45 -17.45 -12.00
N GLU A 153 5.49 -16.79 -12.51
CA GLU A 153 5.63 -16.42 -13.93
C GLU A 153 5.61 -17.63 -14.89
N LYS A 154 5.81 -18.85 -14.38
CA LYS A 154 5.81 -20.11 -15.14
C LYS A 154 4.47 -20.84 -15.05
N GLY A 155 3.47 -20.27 -14.37
CA GLY A 155 2.13 -20.83 -14.20
C GLY A 155 2.02 -21.89 -13.09
N VAL A 156 3.03 -22.02 -12.22
CA VAL A 156 3.01 -22.94 -11.09
C VAL A 156 2.24 -22.30 -9.92
N PRO A 157 1.26 -22.98 -9.30
CA PRO A 157 0.52 -22.44 -8.16
C PRO A 157 1.43 -22.24 -6.95
N LEU A 158 1.27 -21.11 -6.26
CA LEU A 158 2.11 -20.74 -5.11
C LEU A 158 1.36 -20.94 -3.79
N GLN A 159 1.85 -21.86 -2.96
CA GLN A 159 1.38 -22.07 -1.59
C GLN A 159 2.06 -21.12 -0.59
N GLY A 160 1.34 -20.73 0.46
CA GLY A 160 1.90 -19.93 1.56
C GLY A 160 2.14 -18.45 1.22
N VAL A 161 1.62 -17.98 0.07
CA VAL A 161 1.61 -16.55 -0.26
C VAL A 161 0.71 -15.84 0.74
N THR A 162 1.18 -14.74 1.31
CA THR A 162 0.40 -13.91 2.22
C THR A 162 -0.40 -12.89 1.44
N ILE A 163 -1.71 -12.85 1.65
CA ILE A 163 -2.64 -11.86 1.06
C ILE A 163 -3.27 -11.07 2.20
N ARG A 164 -3.12 -9.75 2.15
CA ARG A 164 -3.59 -8.84 3.18
C ARG A 164 -4.26 -7.62 2.55
N GLU A 165 -5.40 -7.18 3.08
CA GLU A 165 -5.93 -5.86 2.75
C GLU A 165 -5.02 -4.77 3.34
N LYS A 166 -4.57 -3.83 2.53
CA LYS A 166 -3.64 -2.77 2.94
C LYS A 166 -4.26 -1.94 4.06
N GLY A 167 -3.61 -1.93 5.23
CA GLY A 167 -4.11 -1.28 6.44
C GLY A 167 -5.02 -2.15 7.32
N ALA A 168 -5.30 -3.41 6.94
CA ALA A 168 -6.01 -4.38 7.76
C ALA A 168 -5.05 -5.36 8.45
N GLN A 169 -5.40 -5.78 9.67
CA GLN A 169 -4.69 -6.86 10.35
C GLN A 169 -5.02 -8.25 9.78
N SER A 170 -6.19 -8.38 9.16
CA SER A 170 -6.64 -9.63 8.57
C SER A 170 -5.83 -9.96 7.32
N ALA A 171 -5.13 -11.08 7.38
CA ALA A 171 -4.41 -11.68 6.27
C ALA A 171 -4.84 -13.13 6.13
N THR A 172 -4.80 -13.63 4.91
CA THR A 172 -4.98 -15.03 4.58
C THR A 172 -3.72 -15.55 3.89
N SER A 173 -3.61 -16.86 3.76
CA SER A 173 -2.53 -17.47 2.98
C SER A 173 -3.10 -18.40 1.92
N THR A 174 -2.37 -18.56 0.81
CA THR A 174 -2.76 -19.51 -0.24
C THR A 174 -2.53 -20.96 0.19
N ASN A 175 -3.43 -21.84 -0.24
CA ASN A 175 -3.29 -23.29 -0.05
C ASN A 175 -2.37 -23.94 -1.12
N GLU A 176 -2.24 -25.27 -1.11
CA GLU A 176 -1.41 -26.06 -2.05
C GLU A 176 -1.75 -25.83 -3.53
N LYS A 177 -2.97 -25.39 -3.84
CA LYS A 177 -3.43 -25.09 -5.21
C LYS A 177 -3.28 -23.60 -5.56
N GLY A 178 -2.63 -22.81 -4.71
CA GLY A 178 -2.49 -21.36 -4.87
C GLY A 178 -3.79 -20.59 -4.58
N PHE A 179 -4.84 -21.25 -4.08
CA PHE A 179 -6.13 -20.61 -3.84
C PHE A 179 -6.15 -19.86 -2.50
N PHE A 180 -6.74 -18.68 -2.50
CA PHE A 180 -7.01 -17.91 -1.29
C PHE A 180 -8.45 -17.41 -1.21
N ARG A 181 -8.85 -17.08 0.02
CA ARG A 181 -10.13 -16.47 0.33
C ARG A 181 -9.92 -15.49 1.48
N LEU A 182 -10.29 -14.23 1.25
CA LEU A 182 -10.14 -13.14 2.20
C LEU A 182 -11.44 -12.35 2.28
N LYS A 183 -11.90 -12.11 3.50
CA LYS A 183 -12.98 -11.18 3.78
C LYS A 183 -12.41 -9.77 3.84
N VAL A 184 -12.93 -8.88 3.01
CA VAL A 184 -12.52 -7.47 2.94
C VAL A 184 -13.71 -6.57 3.22
N LYS A 185 -13.42 -5.36 3.70
CA LYS A 185 -14.46 -4.38 4.05
C LYS A 185 -14.92 -3.53 2.87
N SER A 186 -14.28 -3.67 1.70
CA SER A 186 -14.55 -2.89 0.48
C SER A 186 -14.26 -3.71 -0.78
N ALA A 187 -15.14 -3.65 -1.77
CA ALA A 187 -14.93 -4.28 -3.07
C ALA A 187 -13.72 -3.70 -3.83
N ASN A 188 -13.29 -2.47 -3.51
CA ASN A 188 -12.11 -1.80 -4.09
C ASN A 188 -10.90 -1.78 -3.15
N ALA A 189 -10.87 -2.66 -2.14
CA ALA A 189 -9.74 -2.76 -1.21
C ALA A 189 -8.43 -3.09 -1.96
N ILE A 190 -7.31 -2.46 -1.61
CA ILE A 190 -6.01 -2.84 -2.17
C ILE A 190 -5.49 -4.04 -1.40
N LEU A 191 -5.28 -5.14 -2.12
CA LEU A 191 -4.65 -6.35 -1.59
C LEU A 191 -3.14 -6.24 -1.80
N SER A 192 -2.38 -6.40 -0.72
CA SER A 192 -0.94 -6.63 -0.76
C SER A 192 -0.68 -8.13 -0.76
N ILE A 193 0.01 -8.59 -1.79
CA ILE A 193 0.40 -9.98 -2.00
C ILE A 193 1.91 -10.08 -1.84
N SER A 194 2.35 -10.90 -0.90
CA SER A 194 3.78 -11.10 -0.63
C SER A 194 4.10 -12.55 -0.38
N SER A 195 5.26 -12.97 -0.88
CA SER A 195 5.82 -14.30 -0.65
C SER A 195 7.33 -14.21 -0.60
N VAL A 196 7.97 -15.12 0.13
CA VAL A 196 9.43 -15.17 0.24
C VAL A 196 10.01 -15.55 -1.12
N GLY A 197 10.96 -14.75 -1.61
CA GLY A 197 11.58 -14.96 -2.93
C GLY A 197 10.82 -14.37 -4.11
N TYR A 198 9.72 -13.62 -3.86
CA TYR A 198 8.93 -12.96 -4.89
C TYR A 198 8.78 -11.46 -4.62
N THR A 199 8.65 -10.67 -5.69
CA THR A 199 8.46 -9.23 -5.59
C THR A 199 7.05 -8.95 -5.07
N PRO A 200 6.86 -8.18 -3.99
CA PRO A 200 5.54 -7.83 -3.50
C PRO A 200 4.73 -7.08 -4.55
N GLN A 201 3.45 -7.42 -4.67
CA GLN A 201 2.53 -6.80 -5.63
C GLN A 201 1.28 -6.28 -4.93
N GLU A 202 0.76 -5.16 -5.42
CA GLU A 202 -0.53 -4.60 -5.00
C GLU A 202 -1.57 -4.81 -6.10
N VAL A 203 -2.75 -5.32 -5.74
CA VAL A 203 -3.85 -5.59 -6.66
C VAL A 203 -5.15 -5.06 -6.05
N VAL A 204 -5.99 -4.39 -6.84
CA VAL A 204 -7.31 -3.96 -6.39
C VAL A 204 -8.22 -5.19 -6.27
N ALA A 205 -8.92 -5.32 -5.14
CA ALA A 205 -9.91 -6.36 -4.94
C ALA A 205 -11.00 -6.27 -6.01
N SER A 206 -11.57 -7.43 -6.35
CA SER A 206 -12.74 -7.51 -7.22
C SER A 206 -13.61 -8.65 -6.70
N SER A 207 -14.87 -8.35 -6.40
CA SER A 207 -15.85 -9.33 -5.90
C SER A 207 -16.63 -10.02 -7.02
N GLU A 208 -16.54 -9.52 -8.26
CA GLU A 208 -17.29 -10.06 -9.39
C GLU A 208 -16.66 -11.31 -10.00
N LYS A 209 -15.33 -11.48 -9.87
CA LYS A 209 -14.57 -12.60 -10.45
C LYS A 209 -13.43 -13.02 -9.54
N ALA A 210 -13.07 -14.31 -9.62
CA ALA A 210 -11.87 -14.81 -8.95
C ALA A 210 -10.62 -14.11 -9.51
N LEU A 211 -9.78 -13.57 -8.62
CA LEU A 211 -8.54 -12.91 -9.01
C LEU A 211 -7.51 -13.95 -9.49
N ILE A 212 -6.77 -13.63 -10.55
CA ILE A 212 -5.61 -14.41 -11.00
C ILE A 212 -4.40 -13.49 -10.87
N ILE A 213 -3.47 -13.87 -10.00
CA ILE A 213 -2.31 -13.04 -9.64
C ILE A 213 -1.04 -13.83 -9.97
N ALA A 214 -0.16 -13.24 -10.78
CA ALA A 214 1.14 -13.84 -11.13
C ALA A 214 2.25 -13.04 -10.45
N LEU A 215 3.01 -13.68 -9.56
CA LEU A 215 4.12 -13.05 -8.86
C LEU A 215 5.43 -13.27 -9.59
N ALA A 216 6.18 -12.17 -9.76
CA ALA A 216 7.53 -12.18 -10.29
C ALA A 216 8.54 -12.65 -9.22
N ALA A 217 9.44 -13.57 -9.58
CA ALA A 217 10.54 -13.94 -8.70
C ALA A 217 11.42 -12.71 -8.43
N THR A 218 11.78 -12.48 -7.17
CA THR A 218 12.74 -11.42 -6.86
C THR A 218 14.10 -11.87 -7.39
N PRO A 219 14.76 -11.10 -8.27
CA PRO A 219 16.12 -11.43 -8.68
C PRO A 219 17.01 -11.46 -7.43
N ASN A 220 17.61 -12.63 -7.15
CA ASN A 220 18.64 -12.75 -6.14
C ASN A 220 19.80 -11.82 -6.53
N SER A 221 19.89 -10.65 -5.90
CA SER A 221 21.16 -9.93 -5.82
C SER A 221 22.07 -10.67 -4.82
N LEU A 222 22.56 -11.84 -5.25
CA LEU A 222 23.74 -12.46 -4.65
C LEU A 222 24.94 -11.57 -5.01
N GLN A 223 25.28 -10.65 -4.12
CA GLN A 223 26.60 -10.04 -4.12
C GLN A 223 27.59 -11.06 -3.52
N ASP A 224 27.89 -12.10 -4.29
CA ASP A 224 29.01 -13.00 -4.01
C ASP A 224 30.27 -12.46 -4.69
N VAL A 225 31.09 -11.78 -3.91
CA VAL A 225 32.55 -11.75 -4.07
C VAL A 225 33.08 -11.78 -2.63
N ILE A 226 33.73 -12.85 -2.18
CA ILE A 226 35.18 -13.01 -2.26
C ILE A 226 35.53 -14.51 -2.26
N VAL A 227 36.42 -14.89 -3.18
CA VAL A 227 37.11 -16.17 -3.17
C VAL A 227 38.36 -16.05 -2.31
N VAL A 228 38.43 -16.78 -1.19
CA VAL A 228 39.69 -17.37 -0.72
C VAL A 228 39.39 -18.74 -0.11
N GLY A 229 40.27 -19.68 -0.39
CA GLY A 229 40.00 -21.11 -0.39
C GLY A 229 39.78 -21.80 0.95
N TYR A 230 39.17 -22.98 0.81
CA TYR A 230 38.92 -24.06 1.78
C TYR A 230 37.71 -23.90 2.73
N GLY A 231 36.59 -24.51 2.31
CA GLY A 231 35.62 -25.15 3.20
C GLY A 231 34.26 -24.46 3.32
N THR A 232 33.26 -24.95 2.59
CA THR A 232 31.85 -24.59 2.80
C THR A 232 31.33 -25.14 4.12
N GLN A 233 30.93 -24.27 5.06
CA GLN A 233 29.99 -24.67 6.12
C GLN A 233 28.79 -23.71 6.18
N LYS A 234 27.61 -24.34 6.08
CA LYS A 234 26.28 -23.71 6.06
C LYS A 234 25.96 -23.15 7.44
N LYS A 235 25.57 -21.87 7.51
CA LYS A 235 25.14 -21.19 8.75
C LYS A 235 23.77 -21.75 9.19
N ILE A 236 23.77 -22.67 10.15
CA ILE A 236 22.55 -23.20 10.78
C ILE A 236 22.36 -22.51 12.14
N ASN A 237 21.16 -21.96 12.33
CA ASN A 237 20.50 -21.53 13.58
C ASN A 237 21.29 -20.67 14.59
N ASN A 238 20.99 -19.37 14.54
CA ASN A 238 21.40 -18.39 15.53
C ASN A 238 20.43 -18.41 16.73
N THR A 239 20.74 -19.18 17.77
CA THR A 239 20.14 -19.08 19.11
C THR A 239 20.90 -18.11 20.03
N GLY A 240 21.84 -17.32 19.48
CA GLY A 240 22.63 -16.34 20.22
C GLY A 240 22.11 -14.92 20.06
N ALA A 241 22.02 -14.18 21.17
CA ALA A 241 21.77 -12.74 21.16
C ALA A 241 22.98 -12.01 20.58
N ILE A 242 22.80 -11.32 19.45
CA ILE A 242 23.83 -10.48 18.82
C ILE A 242 23.46 -9.02 19.10
N SER A 243 24.38 -8.26 19.68
CA SER A 243 24.24 -6.81 19.88
C SER A 243 25.25 -6.08 19.01
N THR A 244 24.79 -5.09 18.23
CA THR A 244 25.61 -4.32 17.28
C THR A 244 25.60 -2.85 17.71
N ILE A 245 26.77 -2.21 17.76
CA ILE A 245 26.92 -0.75 17.98
C ILE A 245 27.30 -0.08 16.67
N THR A 246 26.72 1.09 16.41
CA THR A 246 26.98 1.87 15.20
C THR A 246 28.07 2.93 15.44
N THR A 247 28.87 3.23 14.40
CA THR A 247 30.04 4.13 14.47
C THR A 247 29.73 5.56 14.93
N LYS A 248 28.49 6.04 14.78
CA LYS A 248 28.07 7.36 15.29
C LYS A 248 28.12 7.48 16.81
N GLU A 249 28.00 6.36 17.54
CA GLU A 249 28.06 6.35 19.01
C GLU A 249 29.50 6.29 19.54
N LEU A 250 30.44 5.76 18.75
CA LEU A 250 31.87 5.64 19.10
C LEU A 250 32.62 6.98 19.05
N VAL A 251 32.23 7.89 18.17
CA VAL A 251 32.94 9.16 17.90
C VAL A 251 32.73 10.22 19.02
N GLN A 252 31.77 10.02 19.93
CA GLN A 252 31.44 10.99 20.99
C GLN A 252 32.31 10.90 22.26
N SER A 253 33.20 9.90 22.39
CA SER A 253 34.06 9.75 23.57
C SER A 253 35.54 9.91 23.19
N PRO A 254 36.19 11.03 23.56
CA PRO A 254 37.62 11.21 23.37
C PRO A 254 38.36 10.45 24.48
N VAL A 255 38.41 9.12 24.38
CA VAL A 255 39.29 8.29 25.21
C VAL A 255 40.23 7.50 24.31
N ALA A 256 41.50 7.45 24.70
CA ALA A 256 42.58 6.81 23.93
C ALA A 256 42.41 5.29 23.75
N ASN A 257 41.41 4.66 24.38
CA ASN A 257 41.16 3.22 24.31
C ASN A 257 39.67 2.91 24.09
N ILE A 258 39.38 2.29 22.94
CA ILE A 258 38.02 1.89 22.50
C ILE A 258 37.35 0.95 23.52
N SER A 259 38.15 0.13 24.21
CA SER A 259 37.67 -0.82 25.23
C SER A 259 36.87 -0.14 26.35
N ASN A 260 37.20 1.11 26.69
CA ASN A 260 36.53 1.87 27.75
C ASN A 260 35.22 2.52 27.27
N SER A 261 35.06 2.74 25.96
CA SER A 261 33.85 3.33 25.37
C SER A 261 32.71 2.32 25.19
N LEU A 262 33.03 1.03 25.18
CA LEU A 262 32.06 -0.06 25.04
C LEU A 262 31.38 -0.44 26.36
N VAL A 263 31.96 -0.01 27.49
CA VAL A 263 31.49 -0.31 28.85
C VAL A 263 30.19 0.43 29.13
N GLY A 264 29.17 -0.29 29.60
CA GLY A 264 27.85 0.29 29.93
C GLY A 264 26.92 0.53 28.73
N ARG A 265 27.39 0.31 27.50
CA ARG A 265 26.58 0.42 26.26
C ARG A 265 26.16 -0.93 25.67
N LEU A 266 26.81 -2.02 26.10
CA LEU A 266 26.48 -3.39 25.71
C LEU A 266 25.89 -4.17 26.88
N PRO A 267 24.64 -4.68 26.78
CA PRO A 267 24.05 -5.52 27.82
C PRO A 267 24.88 -6.79 28.06
N GLY A 268 25.30 -7.02 29.30
CA GLY A 268 26.08 -8.18 29.68
C GLY A 268 27.59 -8.07 29.38
N LEU A 269 28.08 -6.90 28.96
CA LEU A 269 29.52 -6.62 28.88
C LEU A 269 30.00 -5.97 30.18
N PHE A 270 31.06 -6.54 30.76
CA PHE A 270 31.73 -6.04 31.96
C PHE A 270 33.18 -5.75 31.61
N ALA A 271 33.70 -4.60 32.00
CA ALA A 271 35.10 -4.29 31.81
C ALA A 271 35.71 -3.88 33.15
N THR A 272 36.87 -4.45 33.47
CA THR A 272 37.61 -4.14 34.70
C THR A 272 38.95 -3.51 34.33
N GLN A 273 39.16 -2.27 34.75
CA GLN A 273 40.42 -1.56 34.59
C GLN A 273 41.34 -1.88 35.78
N GLY A 274 42.52 -2.43 35.53
CA GLY A 274 43.46 -2.87 36.57
C GLY A 274 44.36 -1.75 37.13
N GLY A 275 44.39 -0.58 36.50
CA GLY A 275 45.21 0.56 36.90
C GLY A 275 45.03 1.78 35.98
N GLY A 276 45.56 2.93 36.37
CA GLY A 276 45.44 4.21 35.64
C GLY A 276 46.75 4.68 34.99
N GLU A 277 47.63 3.75 34.63
CA GLU A 277 48.95 4.05 34.08
C GLU A 277 48.87 4.27 32.56
N PRO A 278 49.20 5.47 32.05
CA PRO A 278 49.07 5.81 30.63
C PRO A 278 49.90 4.90 29.72
N GLY A 279 49.26 4.30 28.71
CA GLY A 279 49.83 3.32 27.78
C GLY A 279 49.52 1.86 28.13
N ASN A 280 48.98 1.60 29.32
CA ASN A 280 48.50 0.27 29.76
C ASN A 280 47.05 0.33 30.26
N ASP A 281 46.24 1.17 29.59
CA ASP A 281 44.90 1.58 30.00
C ASP A 281 43.80 0.61 29.53
N ALA A 282 44.19 -0.52 28.90
CA ALA A 282 43.26 -1.45 28.28
C ALA A 282 42.44 -2.17 29.36
N SER A 283 41.15 -1.84 29.44
CA SER A 283 40.24 -2.58 30.31
C SER A 283 40.07 -4.01 29.83
N ARG A 284 40.15 -4.96 30.76
CA ARG A 284 39.86 -6.37 30.47
C ARG A 284 38.36 -6.53 30.29
N ILE A 285 37.93 -6.85 29.07
CA ILE A 285 36.52 -7.03 28.69
C ILE A 285 36.07 -8.46 29.02
N ARG A 286 34.83 -8.63 29.49
CA ARG A 286 34.15 -9.91 29.72
C ARG A 286 32.71 -9.83 29.25
N ILE A 287 32.20 -10.92 28.71
CA ILE A 287 30.81 -11.03 28.24
C ILE A 287 30.10 -12.09 29.09
N ARG A 288 29.05 -11.66 29.82
CA ARG A 288 28.25 -12.47 30.74
C ARG A 288 29.05 -13.11 31.89
N GLY A 289 30.04 -12.39 32.43
CA GLY A 289 30.83 -12.81 33.59
C GLY A 289 32.04 -13.68 33.22
N ALA A 290 32.64 -14.34 34.22
CA ALA A 290 33.74 -15.28 34.03
C ALA A 290 33.18 -16.72 33.94
N GLY A 291 33.31 -17.36 32.79
CA GLY A 291 32.80 -18.71 32.56
C GLY A 291 33.67 -19.84 33.14
N THR A 292 34.88 -19.54 33.62
CA THR A 292 35.84 -20.53 34.13
C THR A 292 36.73 -19.92 35.22
N PHE A 293 37.09 -20.69 36.26
CA PHE A 293 38.00 -20.23 37.34
C PHE A 293 39.49 -20.49 37.06
N SER A 294 39.81 -21.30 36.05
CA SER A 294 41.18 -21.64 35.65
C SER A 294 41.28 -21.65 34.12
N GLY A 295 41.45 -20.47 33.52
CA GLY A 295 41.53 -20.29 32.07
C GLY A 295 41.48 -18.82 31.64
N ASN A 296 41.88 -18.53 30.41
CA ASN A 296 41.74 -17.18 29.85
C ASN A 296 40.27 -16.91 29.52
N THR A 297 39.69 -15.88 30.13
CA THR A 297 38.27 -15.50 29.99
C THR A 297 38.05 -14.29 29.08
N ASP A 298 39.10 -13.84 28.39
CA ASP A 298 39.04 -12.66 27.54
C ASP A 298 38.32 -12.99 26.21
N PRO A 299 37.46 -12.09 25.69
CA PRO A 299 36.74 -12.31 24.45
C PRO A 299 37.71 -12.27 23.27
N LEU A 300 37.40 -13.05 22.23
CA LEU A 300 38.10 -12.95 20.96
C LEU A 300 37.72 -11.62 20.28
N VAL A 301 38.72 -10.77 20.07
CA VAL A 301 38.56 -9.49 19.35
C VAL A 301 39.12 -9.64 17.96
N LEU A 302 38.30 -9.40 16.94
CA LEU A 302 38.70 -9.39 15.54
C LEU A 302 38.57 -7.95 15.02
N VAL A 303 39.63 -7.43 14.42
CA VAL A 303 39.66 -6.11 13.77
C VAL A 303 40.04 -6.35 12.32
N ASP A 304 39.23 -5.81 11.41
CA ASP A 304 39.44 -5.81 9.96
C ASP A 304 39.44 -4.35 9.48
#